data_AF-A0A0F3GNK8-F1
#
_entry.id   AF-A0A0F3GNK8-F1
#
_cell.length_a   1.000
_cell.length_b   1.000
_cell.length_c   1.000
_cell.angle_alpha   90.00
_cell.angle_beta   90.00
_cell.angle_gamma   90.00
#
_symmetry.space_group_name_H-M   'P 1'
#
loop_
_entity.id
_entity.type
_entity.pdbx_description
1 polymer ?
#
loop_
_entity_poly.entity_id
_entity_poly.type
_entity_poly.pdbx_seq_one_letter_code
_entity_poly.pdbx_strand_id
1 'polypeptide(L)'
;MASFKSDESFLEKISIGAIGTQKVFEYIKHQKFDPIELERGSMSYKIWKKIKIKRIRVPDILCIRCGIRIESRAKTKLEISMSHSLSDPERGWDYGMKDNDYVAFVVCDKVGERPVDWRADNLIQFVSIKDLRQAEKEKMVLYIKPKGAEEGFEARIIWPAAIASADGIVKESTTERIQYKRKEDGRTISLKISKKGLKMIPLVHTGDIVDKHQVLASVIEIYKTFSCESVDYKHCLGNLSNPALSERYTASKALSFFNNSEVQAGLSSLLDNPDEHVYVKLEAAASLARFGINQGYNFIKQCLSSGYLQNVLESVIVLAEIKTETSCEILCDILSNHDNPEIRAAAAWGIGELKNKTALDTLVRSFSEINENIKIEAARSLLKLTKEYSPDILNSFLKSTAIEKPGIAWALAKSDSIGLDQLIDAISDDDSKHWISYIIGTQGESRYINDIEKLKTKYPEVYFAVTVLWKIITSWVYKLNEY
;
A
#
# COMPACT_ATOMS: atom_id res chain seq x y z
N MET A 1 29.11 12.98 7.74
CA MET A 1 28.29 12.49 6.60
C MET A 1 26.96 12.04 7.16
N ALA A 2 25.86 12.73 6.83
CA ALA A 2 24.54 12.24 7.21
C ALA A 2 24.29 10.94 6.43
N SER A 3 24.15 9.83 7.16
CA SER A 3 23.84 8.52 6.61
C SER A 3 22.43 8.57 6.03
N PHE A 4 22.34 8.80 4.72
CA PHE A 4 21.10 8.60 3.98
C PHE A 4 20.92 7.09 3.85
N LYS A 5 19.83 6.55 4.40
CA LYS A 5 19.40 5.17 4.11
C LYS A 5 19.39 5.00 2.59
N SER A 6 19.93 3.89 2.09
CA SER A 6 19.81 3.57 0.67
C SER A 6 18.34 3.57 0.27
N ASP A 7 18.06 3.94 -0.98
CA ASP A 7 16.71 3.87 -1.55
C ASP A 7 16.06 2.49 -1.34
N GLU A 8 16.89 1.44 -1.30
CA GLU A 8 16.50 0.07 -1.02
C GLU A 8 16.02 -0.15 0.43
N SER A 9 16.76 0.32 1.43
CA SER A 9 16.34 0.22 2.83
C SER A 9 15.10 1.05 3.12
N PHE A 10 14.93 2.19 2.43
CA PHE A 10 13.71 2.97 2.52
C PHE A 10 12.51 2.24 1.90
N LEU A 11 12.68 1.67 0.69
CA LEU A 11 11.67 0.84 0.03
C LEU A 11 11.26 -0.36 0.89
N GLU A 12 12.22 -1.02 1.53
CA GLU A 12 11.95 -2.16 2.41
C GLU A 12 11.01 -1.78 3.57
N LYS A 13 11.26 -0.64 4.23
CA LYS A 13 10.43 -0.19 5.35
C LYS A 13 9.01 0.16 4.97
N ILE A 14 8.83 0.87 3.85
CA ILE A 14 7.48 1.21 3.36
C ILE A 14 6.74 -0.04 2.85
N SER A 15 7.47 -1.02 2.31
CA SER A 15 6.88 -2.29 1.85
C SER A 15 6.32 -3.09 3.02
N ILE A 16 7.04 -3.15 4.14
CA ILE A 16 6.55 -3.77 5.39
C ILE A 16 5.25 -3.11 5.83
N GLY A 17 5.20 -1.77 5.84
CA GLY A 17 4.00 -0.99 6.19
C GLY A 17 2.83 -1.34 5.28
N ALA A 18 3.02 -1.20 3.96
CA ALA A 18 1.98 -1.47 2.97
C ALA A 18 1.43 -2.90 3.04
N ILE A 19 2.31 -3.89 3.15
CA ILE A 19 1.91 -5.31 3.23
C ILE A 19 1.18 -5.61 4.54
N GLY A 20 1.60 -5.00 5.66
CA GLY A 20 0.88 -5.11 6.91
C GLY A 20 -0.51 -4.47 6.85
N THR A 21 -0.63 -3.27 6.27
CA THR A 21 -1.92 -2.58 6.10
C THR A 21 -2.86 -3.37 5.20
N GLN A 22 -2.37 -3.92 4.09
CA GLN A 22 -3.14 -4.84 3.25
C GLN A 22 -3.67 -6.04 4.05
N LYS A 23 -2.84 -6.63 4.91
CA LYS A 23 -3.25 -7.77 5.73
C LYS A 23 -4.30 -7.40 6.78
N VAL A 24 -4.15 -6.26 7.45
CA VAL A 24 -5.15 -5.73 8.40
C VAL A 24 -6.47 -5.47 7.67
N PHE A 25 -6.42 -4.85 6.50
CA PHE A 25 -7.59 -4.57 5.66
C PHE A 25 -8.33 -5.86 5.28
N GLU A 26 -7.63 -6.90 4.85
CA GLU A 26 -8.20 -8.21 4.56
C GLU A 26 -8.81 -8.87 5.82
N TYR A 27 -8.10 -8.79 6.95
CA TYR A 27 -8.53 -9.42 8.20
C TYR A 27 -9.85 -8.85 8.73
N ILE A 28 -10.03 -7.52 8.71
CA ILE A 28 -11.28 -6.90 9.12
C ILE A 28 -12.40 -7.11 8.07
N LYS A 29 -12.06 -7.15 6.77
CA LYS A 29 -13.04 -7.49 5.73
C LYS A 29 -13.61 -8.90 5.93
N HIS A 30 -12.78 -9.88 6.28
CA HIS A 30 -13.24 -11.25 6.61
C HIS A 30 -14.17 -11.31 7.83
N GLN A 31 -14.02 -10.37 8.77
CA GLN A 31 -14.90 -10.23 9.93
C GLN A 31 -16.20 -9.48 9.63
N LYS A 32 -16.50 -9.23 8.35
CA LYS A 32 -17.72 -8.54 7.88
C LYS A 32 -17.81 -7.08 8.34
N PHE A 33 -16.66 -6.45 8.57
CA PHE A 33 -16.54 -5.00 8.53
C PHE A 33 -16.50 -4.51 7.07
N ASP A 34 -16.71 -3.21 6.86
CA ASP A 34 -16.71 -2.59 5.53
C ASP A 34 -15.55 -1.58 5.40
N PRO A 35 -14.30 -2.08 5.26
CA PRO A 35 -13.13 -1.22 5.29
C PRO A 35 -12.86 -0.53 3.96
N ILE A 36 -12.35 0.70 4.05
CA ILE A 36 -11.77 1.47 2.96
C ILE A 36 -10.40 1.99 3.38
N GLU A 37 -9.50 2.22 2.42
CA GLU A 37 -8.25 2.92 2.68
C GLU A 37 -8.56 4.39 3.02
N LEU A 38 -8.19 4.83 4.22
CA LEU A 38 -8.37 6.21 4.67
C LEU A 38 -7.13 7.04 4.33
N GLU A 39 -5.96 6.66 4.86
CA GLU A 39 -4.69 7.28 4.45
C GLU A 39 -4.30 6.78 3.05
N ARG A 40 -4.36 7.69 2.08
CA ARG A 40 -4.03 7.44 0.68
C ARG A 40 -2.61 6.88 0.52
N GLY A 41 -2.51 5.70 -0.07
CA GLY A 41 -1.24 5.03 -0.33
C GLY A 41 -0.70 4.25 0.87
N SER A 42 -1.42 4.14 1.98
CA SER A 42 -1.04 3.27 3.11
C SER A 42 -0.98 1.79 2.73
N MET A 43 -1.67 1.38 1.66
CA MET A 43 -1.61 0.03 1.09
C MET A 43 -0.64 -0.08 -0.10
N SER A 44 0.17 0.95 -0.37
CA SER A 44 1.11 1.00 -1.50
C SER A 44 2.50 1.44 -1.05
N TYR A 45 3.54 0.94 -1.72
CA TYR A 45 4.93 1.38 -1.48
C TYR A 45 5.44 2.29 -2.61
N LYS A 46 4.55 2.98 -3.33
CA LYS A 46 4.93 3.98 -4.33
C LYS A 46 5.56 5.21 -3.66
N ILE A 47 6.79 5.54 -4.08
CA ILE A 47 7.54 6.71 -3.61
C ILE A 47 7.53 7.79 -4.68
N TRP A 48 7.19 9.02 -4.28
CA TRP A 48 7.40 10.25 -5.06
C TRP A 48 8.64 10.97 -4.54
N LYS A 49 9.77 10.83 -5.24
CA LYS A 49 11.08 11.28 -4.71
C LYS A 49 11.28 12.79 -4.86
N LYS A 50 10.74 13.39 -5.93
CA LYS A 50 11.00 14.80 -6.28
C LYS A 50 10.01 15.78 -5.64
N ILE A 51 8.78 15.35 -5.40
CA ILE A 51 7.71 16.19 -4.85
C ILE A 51 7.27 15.58 -3.52
N LYS A 52 7.59 16.26 -2.42
CA LYS A 52 7.19 15.84 -1.08
C LYS A 52 5.79 16.33 -0.76
N ILE A 53 4.86 15.40 -0.55
CA ILE A 53 3.49 15.67 -0.10
C ILE A 53 3.46 15.57 1.43
N LYS A 54 2.85 16.55 2.11
CA LYS A 54 2.60 16.52 3.56
C LYS A 54 1.10 16.42 3.80
N ARG A 55 0.54 15.21 3.79
CA ARG A 55 -0.90 14.97 3.94
C ARG A 55 -1.38 15.22 5.37
N ILE A 56 -2.70 15.30 5.51
CA ILE A 56 -3.38 15.27 6.81
C ILE A 56 -3.07 13.93 7.47
N ARG A 57 -2.62 13.95 8.71
CA ARG A 57 -2.39 12.73 9.48
C ARG A 57 -3.73 12.14 9.92
N VAL A 58 -4.03 10.96 9.39
CA VAL A 58 -5.22 10.16 9.65
C VAL A 58 -4.81 8.69 9.77
N PRO A 59 -5.61 7.85 10.44
CA PRO A 59 -5.34 6.42 10.43
C PRO A 59 -5.39 5.82 9.02
N ASP A 60 -4.71 4.69 8.83
CA ASP A 60 -4.61 4.00 7.53
C ASP A 60 -5.97 3.57 6.95
N ILE A 61 -6.88 3.06 7.80
CA ILE A 61 -8.11 2.38 7.35
C ILE A 61 -9.33 2.98 8.06
N LEU A 62 -10.45 3.08 7.35
CA LEU A 62 -11.77 3.45 7.89
C LEU A 62 -12.78 2.33 7.63
N CYS A 63 -13.57 1.95 8.63
CA CYS A 63 -14.76 1.13 8.43
C CYS A 63 -15.98 2.02 8.16
N ILE A 64 -16.53 1.98 6.94
CA ILE A 64 -17.70 2.79 6.55
C ILE A 64 -18.93 2.47 7.40
N ARG A 65 -19.08 1.20 7.77
CA ARG A 65 -20.22 0.73 8.56
C ARG A 65 -20.36 1.40 9.92
N CYS A 66 -19.25 1.69 10.63
CA CYS A 66 -19.29 2.21 12.00
C CYS A 66 -18.42 3.44 12.26
N GLY A 67 -17.71 3.96 11.26
CA GLY A 67 -16.86 5.14 11.42
C GLY A 67 -15.58 4.91 12.26
N ILE A 68 -15.29 3.67 12.64
CA ILE A 68 -14.05 3.29 13.34
C ILE A 68 -12.88 3.39 12.38
N ARG A 69 -11.80 4.04 12.83
CA ARG A 69 -10.55 4.13 12.09
C ARG A 69 -9.49 3.25 12.73
N ILE A 70 -8.57 2.76 11.91
CA ILE A 70 -7.56 1.80 12.32
C ILE A 70 -6.20 2.22 11.77
N GLU A 71 -5.25 2.43 12.68
CA GLU A 71 -3.83 2.60 12.33
C GLU A 71 -3.17 1.22 12.27
N SER A 72 -2.58 0.88 11.13
CA SER A 72 -1.84 -0.35 10.93
C SER A 72 -0.38 -0.17 11.37
N ARG A 73 0.10 -1.13 12.15
CA ARG A 73 1.48 -1.20 12.64
C ARG A 73 2.09 -2.55 12.35
N ALA A 74 2.67 -2.63 11.16
CA ALA A 74 3.53 -3.73 10.75
C ALA A 74 4.85 -3.74 11.53
N LYS A 75 5.26 -4.91 12.03
CA LYS A 75 6.50 -5.09 12.79
C LYS A 75 7.27 -6.32 12.31
N THR A 76 8.58 -6.24 12.19
CA THR A 76 9.41 -7.44 11.95
C THR A 76 9.65 -8.25 13.24
N LYS A 77 9.51 -7.59 14.38
CA LYS A 77 9.45 -8.20 15.71
C LYS A 77 8.36 -7.51 16.49
N LEU A 78 7.35 -8.27 16.91
CA LEU A 78 6.20 -7.68 17.59
C LEU A 78 6.63 -6.94 18.87
N GLU A 79 6.19 -5.70 18.98
CA GLU A 79 6.25 -4.85 20.15
C GLU A 79 5.09 -3.87 20.03
N ILE A 80 4.32 -3.68 21.11
CA ILE A 80 3.29 -2.64 21.17
C ILE A 80 4.02 -1.31 21.33
N SER A 81 4.33 -0.67 20.20
CA SER A 81 5.12 0.55 20.18
C SER A 81 4.77 1.47 19.03
N MET A 82 4.93 2.76 19.29
CA MET A 82 4.64 3.84 18.36
C MET A 82 5.82 4.82 18.35
N SER A 83 6.04 5.48 17.21
CA SER A 83 6.93 6.64 17.14
C SER A 83 6.24 7.85 17.76
N HIS A 84 7.01 8.64 18.52
CA HIS A 84 6.51 9.78 19.27
C HIS A 84 7.53 10.92 19.26
N SER A 85 7.07 12.12 18.92
CA SER A 85 7.87 13.33 19.10
C SER A 85 7.54 14.02 20.43
N LEU A 86 8.58 14.29 21.22
CA LEU A 86 8.47 15.08 22.44
C LEU A 86 8.44 16.59 22.18
N SER A 87 8.84 17.03 20.98
CA SER A 87 9.02 18.44 20.63
C SER A 87 8.01 18.97 19.62
N ASP A 88 7.33 18.07 18.89
CA ASP A 88 6.39 18.41 17.83
C ASP A 88 5.06 17.71 18.10
N PRO A 89 4.04 18.43 18.60
CA PRO A 89 2.72 17.85 18.89
C PRO A 89 2.05 17.20 17.68
N GLU A 90 2.31 17.68 16.45
CA GLU A 90 1.77 17.09 15.22
C GLU A 90 2.40 15.73 14.88
N ARG A 91 3.50 15.41 15.57
CA ARG A 91 4.18 14.12 15.54
C ARG A 91 4.01 13.35 16.85
N GLY A 92 3.00 13.70 17.65
CA GLY A 92 2.49 12.85 18.71
C GLY A 92 2.13 11.46 18.18
N TRP A 93 2.20 10.44 19.04
CA TRP A 93 1.95 9.06 18.60
C TRP A 93 0.47 8.85 18.26
N ASP A 94 -0.41 9.63 18.89
CA ASP A 94 -1.87 9.62 18.79
C ASP A 94 -2.45 10.78 17.99
N TYR A 95 -1.61 11.62 17.39
CA TYR A 95 -2.08 12.79 16.63
C TYR A 95 -2.99 12.36 15.47
N GLY A 96 -4.16 12.99 15.37
CA GLY A 96 -5.19 12.69 14.37
C GLY A 96 -6.15 11.56 14.77
N MET A 97 -5.89 10.85 15.88
CA MET A 97 -6.69 9.70 16.33
C MET A 97 -7.65 10.04 17.48
N LYS A 98 -8.83 9.40 17.50
CA LYS A 98 -9.83 9.52 18.57
C LYS A 98 -9.86 8.28 19.46
N ASP A 99 -10.48 8.40 20.64
CA ASP A 99 -10.52 7.31 21.64
C ASP A 99 -11.13 6.00 21.12
N ASN A 100 -12.10 6.09 20.20
CA ASN A 100 -12.76 4.94 19.59
C ASN A 100 -12.00 4.34 18.39
N ASP A 101 -10.86 4.91 18.00
CA ASP A 101 -9.99 4.31 16.99
C ASP A 101 -9.17 3.17 17.60
N TYR A 102 -8.57 2.35 16.72
CA TYR A 102 -7.72 1.23 17.11
C TYR A 102 -6.35 1.30 16.44
N VAL A 103 -5.35 0.70 17.09
CA VAL A 103 -4.10 0.33 16.45
C VAL A 103 -4.11 -1.17 16.21
N ALA A 104 -3.90 -1.59 14.96
CA ALA A 104 -3.76 -2.98 14.57
C ALA A 104 -2.28 -3.35 14.45
N PHE A 105 -1.83 -4.35 15.19
CA PHE A 105 -0.48 -4.87 15.09
C PHE A 105 -0.46 -6.16 14.28
N VAL A 106 0.48 -6.24 13.34
CA VAL A 106 0.72 -7.41 12.49
C VAL A 106 2.23 -7.62 12.34
N VAL A 107 2.66 -8.88 12.35
CA VAL A 107 4.07 -9.22 12.14
C VAL A 107 4.32 -9.46 10.65
N CYS A 108 5.45 -8.99 10.12
CA CYS A 108 5.89 -9.26 8.76
C CYS A 108 7.25 -9.95 8.75
N ASP A 109 7.32 -11.11 8.10
CA ASP A 109 8.54 -11.89 7.92
C ASP A 109 9.08 -11.72 6.49
N LYS A 110 10.40 -11.67 6.33
CA LYS A 110 11.05 -11.63 5.02
C LYS A 110 11.02 -13.02 4.38
N VAL A 111 10.56 -13.11 3.14
CA VAL A 111 10.35 -14.40 2.42
C VAL A 111 11.16 -14.51 1.13
N GLY A 112 11.93 -13.48 0.78
CA GLY A 112 12.81 -13.47 -0.38
C GLY A 112 13.86 -12.38 -0.27
N GLU A 113 14.71 -12.27 -1.30
CA GLU A 113 15.84 -11.33 -1.29
C GLU A 113 15.43 -9.90 -1.63
N ARG A 114 14.35 -9.70 -2.41
CA ARG A 114 13.98 -8.35 -2.86
C ARG A 114 13.47 -7.51 -1.69
N PRO A 115 13.59 -6.18 -1.76
CA PRO A 115 13.12 -5.27 -0.71
C PRO A 115 11.62 -5.38 -0.40
N VAL A 116 10.84 -5.85 -1.38
CA VAL A 116 9.39 -5.98 -1.32
C VAL A 116 8.92 -7.40 -0.94
N ASP A 117 9.84 -8.37 -0.78
CA ASP A 117 9.52 -9.77 -0.52
C ASP A 117 9.22 -10.02 0.97
N TRP A 118 8.09 -9.48 1.43
CA TRP A 118 7.59 -9.65 2.79
C TRP A 118 6.27 -10.39 2.80
N ARG A 119 6.01 -11.10 3.90
CA ARG A 119 4.75 -11.76 4.16
C ARG A 119 4.25 -11.38 5.55
N ALA A 120 3.05 -10.83 5.62
CA ALA A 120 2.37 -10.56 6.88
C ALA A 120 1.77 -11.85 7.49
N ASP A 121 1.85 -11.95 8.80
CA ASP A 121 1.24 -13.00 9.62
C ASP A 121 -0.30 -12.92 9.55
N ASN A 122 -0.98 -14.03 9.81
CA ASN A 122 -2.43 -14.09 9.91
C ASN A 122 -2.96 -13.57 11.25
N LEU A 123 -2.12 -13.48 12.28
CA LEU A 123 -2.50 -12.96 13.57
C LEU A 123 -2.46 -11.43 13.59
N ILE A 124 -3.64 -10.80 13.64
CA ILE A 124 -3.81 -9.36 13.85
C ILE A 124 -4.37 -9.15 15.26
N GLN A 125 -3.78 -8.20 15.98
CA GLN A 125 -4.17 -7.86 17.34
C GLN A 125 -4.42 -6.37 17.46
N PHE A 126 -5.55 -5.99 18.03
CA PHE A 126 -5.98 -4.60 18.16
C PHE A 126 -5.81 -4.09 19.58
N VAL A 127 -5.56 -2.80 19.68
CA VAL A 127 -5.56 -2.06 20.94
C VAL A 127 -6.34 -0.77 20.72
N SER A 128 -7.24 -0.42 21.63
CA SER A 128 -7.97 0.86 21.52
C SER A 128 -7.05 2.04 21.82
N ILE A 129 -7.27 3.17 21.15
CA ILE A 129 -6.53 4.40 21.43
C ILE A 129 -6.81 4.90 22.84
N LYS A 130 -8.03 4.74 23.33
CA LYS A 130 -8.42 5.03 24.72
C LYS A 130 -7.53 4.30 25.73
N ASP A 131 -7.32 3.00 25.57
CA ASP A 131 -6.52 2.19 26.49
C ASP A 131 -5.03 2.57 26.42
N LEU A 132 -4.52 2.87 25.22
CA LEU A 132 -3.15 3.36 25.03
C LEU A 132 -2.92 4.70 25.76
N ARG A 133 -3.85 5.66 25.61
CA ARG A 133 -3.81 6.97 26.29
C ARG A 133 -3.92 6.82 27.80
N GLN A 134 -4.83 5.97 28.28
CA GLN A 134 -5.00 5.73 29.71
C GLN A 134 -3.72 5.15 30.33
N ALA A 135 -3.11 4.14 29.70
CA ALA A 135 -1.85 3.56 30.16
C ALA A 135 -0.69 4.57 30.13
N GLU A 136 -0.62 5.45 29.13
CA GLU A 136 0.36 6.54 29.10
C GLU A 136 0.15 7.50 30.29
N LYS A 137 -1.09 7.94 30.53
CA LYS A 137 -1.47 8.83 31.64
C LYS A 137 -1.13 8.21 33.01
N GLU A 138 -1.31 6.90 33.15
CA GLU A 138 -0.96 6.13 34.35
C GLU A 138 0.53 5.81 34.46
N LYS A 139 1.37 6.28 33.51
CA LYS A 139 2.81 6.03 33.44
C LYS A 139 3.16 4.55 33.31
N MET A 140 2.28 3.76 32.70
CA MET A 140 2.45 2.33 32.39
C MET A 140 3.17 2.10 31.05
N VAL A 141 3.98 3.07 30.62
CA VAL A 141 4.70 3.06 29.34
C VAL A 141 6.20 3.25 29.54
N LEU A 142 6.97 2.81 28.54
CA LEU A 142 8.42 3.03 28.49
C LEU A 142 8.74 3.95 27.31
N TYR A 143 9.43 5.05 27.58
CA TYR A 143 10.01 5.89 26.54
C TYR A 143 11.45 5.48 26.26
N ILE A 144 11.77 5.19 25.01
CA ILE A 144 13.12 4.91 24.55
C ILE A 144 13.54 6.01 23.59
N LYS A 145 14.63 6.71 23.92
CA LYS A 145 15.27 7.68 23.01
C LYS A 145 15.98 6.93 21.87
N PRO A 146 15.97 7.47 20.64
CA PRO A 146 16.66 6.86 19.50
C PRO A 146 18.18 6.75 19.78
N LYS A 147 18.81 5.65 19.34
CA LYS A 147 20.20 5.34 19.70
C LYS A 147 21.26 5.88 18.72
N GLY A 148 20.88 6.58 17.65
CA GLY A 148 21.86 7.17 16.72
C GLY A 148 21.24 8.00 15.59
N ALA A 149 22.12 8.67 14.83
CA ALA A 149 21.75 9.56 13.71
C ALA A 149 20.97 8.88 12.57
N GLU A 150 20.98 7.54 12.49
CA GLU A 150 20.32 6.74 11.45
C GLU A 150 18.87 6.32 11.79
N GLU A 151 18.49 6.38 13.08
CA GLU A 151 17.20 5.87 13.57
C GLU A 151 16.07 6.90 13.59
N GLY A 152 16.33 8.13 13.12
CA GLY A 152 15.36 9.23 13.18
C GLY A 152 15.33 9.91 14.55
N PHE A 153 14.77 11.12 14.60
CA PHE A 153 14.78 11.97 15.78
C PHE A 153 13.67 11.65 16.80
N GLU A 154 12.78 10.71 16.48
CA GLU A 154 11.58 10.42 17.27
C GLU A 154 11.87 9.40 18.37
N ALA A 155 11.31 9.64 19.56
CA ALA A 155 11.30 8.66 20.63
C ALA A 155 10.36 7.51 20.28
N ARG A 156 10.58 6.36 20.91
CA ARG A 156 9.65 5.23 20.85
C ARG A 156 8.93 5.12 22.19
N ILE A 157 7.61 5.23 22.16
CA ILE A 157 6.75 4.86 23.29
C ILE A 157 6.40 3.38 23.17
N ILE A 158 6.53 2.64 24.26
CA ILE A 158 6.32 1.19 24.32
C ILE A 158 5.37 0.86 25.46
N TRP A 159 4.31 0.14 25.16
CA TRP A 159 3.44 -0.49 26.15
C TRP A 159 3.98 -1.90 26.41
N PRO A 160 4.46 -2.21 27.62
CA PRO A 160 5.01 -3.52 27.91
C PRO A 160 4.04 -4.66 27.58
N ALA A 161 4.59 -5.70 26.95
CA ALA A 161 3.87 -6.92 26.61
C ALA A 161 4.81 -8.13 26.71
N ALA A 162 4.26 -9.27 27.13
CA ALA A 162 4.85 -10.60 27.00
C ALA A 162 4.26 -11.28 25.77
N ILE A 163 5.12 -11.75 24.87
CA ILE A 163 4.73 -12.20 23.52
C ILE A 163 5.19 -13.64 23.33
N ALA A 164 4.31 -14.47 22.75
CA ALA A 164 4.62 -15.85 22.40
C ALA A 164 5.64 -15.91 21.26
N SER A 165 6.67 -16.74 21.42
CA SER A 165 7.70 -16.95 20.39
C SER A 165 7.38 -18.13 19.46
N ALA A 166 6.37 -18.94 19.79
CA ALA A 166 5.92 -20.09 19.02
C ALA A 166 4.49 -20.48 19.43
N ASP A 167 3.84 -21.30 18.60
CA ASP A 167 2.55 -21.89 18.93
C ASP A 167 2.65 -22.83 20.13
N GLY A 168 1.58 -22.95 20.92
CA GLY A 168 1.55 -23.84 22.06
C GLY A 168 0.24 -23.84 22.85
N ILE A 169 0.31 -24.37 24.07
CA ILE A 169 -0.84 -24.43 24.99
C ILE A 169 -0.40 -23.91 26.35
N VAL A 170 -1.15 -22.98 26.93
CA VAL A 170 -0.86 -22.41 28.26
C VAL A 170 -0.93 -23.51 29.32
N LYS A 171 0.15 -23.66 30.09
CA LYS A 171 0.23 -24.55 31.25
C LYS A 171 -0.09 -23.86 32.56
N GLU A 172 0.34 -22.61 32.70
CA GLU A 172 0.22 -21.85 33.93
C GLU A 172 0.09 -20.37 33.56
N SER A 173 -0.90 -19.69 34.15
CA SER A 173 -1.06 -18.24 34.06
C SER A 173 -1.27 -17.71 35.47
N THR A 174 -0.26 -17.03 36.02
CA THR A 174 -0.32 -16.40 37.35
C THR A 174 -0.07 -14.91 37.24
N THR A 175 -0.04 -14.18 38.34
CA THR A 175 0.30 -12.74 38.36
C THR A 175 1.81 -12.48 38.20
N GLU A 176 2.65 -13.51 38.25
CA GLU A 176 4.12 -13.37 38.16
C GLU A 176 4.70 -13.88 36.84
N ARG A 177 4.13 -14.95 36.29
CA ARG A 177 4.64 -15.62 35.08
C ARG A 177 3.53 -16.28 34.28
N ILE A 178 3.78 -16.40 32.98
CA ILE A 178 3.01 -17.24 32.07
C ILE A 178 3.92 -18.37 31.59
N GLN A 179 3.44 -19.60 31.63
CA GLN A 179 4.11 -20.74 31.04
C GLN A 179 3.22 -21.39 29.99
N TYR A 180 3.78 -21.72 28.83
CA TYR A 180 3.09 -22.49 27.81
C TYR A 180 4.01 -23.58 27.24
N LYS A 181 3.41 -24.69 26.80
CA LYS A 181 4.11 -25.81 26.17
C LYS A 181 4.14 -25.57 24.67
N ARG A 182 5.32 -25.40 24.09
CA ARG A 182 5.49 -25.22 22.65
C ARG A 182 5.01 -26.48 21.90
N LYS A 183 4.28 -26.27 20.81
CA LYS A 183 3.68 -27.35 20.01
C LYS A 183 4.72 -28.20 19.27
N GLU A 184 5.81 -27.58 18.80
CA GLU A 184 6.84 -28.21 17.97
C GLU A 184 7.65 -29.30 18.69
N ASP A 185 8.14 -29.02 19.90
CA ASP A 185 9.07 -29.91 20.63
C ASP A 185 8.63 -30.20 22.07
N GLY A 186 7.47 -29.69 22.48
CA GLY A 186 6.95 -29.86 23.83
C GLY A 186 7.70 -29.09 24.92
N ARG A 187 8.66 -28.22 24.57
CA ARG A 187 9.43 -27.42 25.53
C ARG A 187 8.52 -26.42 26.24
N THR A 188 8.66 -26.30 27.56
CA THR A 188 7.98 -25.25 28.33
C THR A 188 8.73 -23.93 28.18
N ILE A 189 8.02 -22.90 27.74
CA ILE A 189 8.50 -21.53 27.65
C ILE A 189 7.88 -20.75 28.82
N SER A 190 8.70 -20.03 29.57
CA SER A 190 8.27 -19.21 30.71
C SER A 190 8.54 -17.74 30.41
N LEU A 191 7.49 -16.92 30.50
CA LEU A 191 7.54 -15.47 30.32
C LEU A 191 7.25 -14.78 31.65
N LYS A 192 8.02 -13.73 31.96
CA LYS A 192 7.77 -12.88 33.14
C LYS A 192 6.65 -11.88 32.84
N ILE A 193 5.84 -11.59 33.85
CA ILE A 193 4.74 -10.60 33.75
C ILE A 193 5.19 -9.22 34.26
N SER A 194 6.49 -8.98 34.30
CA SER A 194 7.05 -7.66 34.59
C SER A 194 8.15 -7.28 33.61
N LYS A 195 8.20 -6.01 33.24
CA LYS A 195 9.23 -5.44 32.36
C LYS A 195 9.64 -4.07 32.89
N LYS A 196 10.91 -3.92 33.25
CA LYS A 196 11.48 -2.67 33.82
C LYS A 196 10.65 -2.09 34.99
N GLY A 197 10.16 -2.94 35.88
CA GLY A 197 9.38 -2.53 37.06
C GLY A 197 7.88 -2.37 36.82
N LEU A 198 7.42 -2.31 35.56
CA LEU A 198 6.00 -2.28 35.22
C LEU A 198 5.42 -3.70 35.25
N LYS A 199 4.33 -3.89 36.00
CA LYS A 199 3.56 -5.15 36.02
C LYS A 199 2.55 -5.15 34.89
N MET A 200 2.41 -6.30 34.24
CA MET A 200 1.43 -6.56 33.19
C MET A 200 0.28 -7.40 33.75
N ILE A 201 -0.82 -7.48 33.02
CA ILE A 201 -1.97 -8.34 33.33
C ILE A 201 -1.91 -9.54 32.37
N PRO A 202 -2.04 -10.78 32.85
CA PRO A 202 -2.20 -11.94 31.99
C PRO A 202 -3.48 -11.84 31.16
N LEU A 203 -3.40 -12.15 29.87
CA LEU A 203 -4.51 -12.10 28.90
C LEU A 203 -4.95 -13.50 28.44
N VAL A 204 -4.37 -14.54 29.05
CA VAL A 204 -4.63 -15.94 28.71
C VAL A 204 -4.79 -16.76 29.99
N HIS A 205 -5.52 -17.86 29.88
CA HIS A 205 -5.81 -18.80 30.95
C HIS A 205 -5.15 -20.15 30.68
N THR A 206 -4.98 -20.95 31.74
CA THR A 206 -4.48 -22.33 31.60
C THR A 206 -5.38 -23.13 30.66
N GLY A 207 -4.77 -23.80 29.68
CA GLY A 207 -5.47 -24.57 28.65
C GLY A 207 -5.68 -23.80 27.34
N ASP A 208 -5.50 -22.48 27.31
CA ASP A 208 -5.65 -21.69 26.09
C ASP A 208 -4.64 -22.10 25.02
N ILE A 209 -5.09 -22.12 23.77
CA ILE A 209 -4.21 -22.25 22.60
C ILE A 209 -3.52 -20.91 22.36
N VAL A 210 -2.20 -20.98 22.17
CA VAL A 210 -1.33 -19.85 21.90
C VAL A 210 -0.84 -19.93 20.47
N ASP A 211 -0.98 -18.84 19.74
CA ASP A 211 -0.36 -18.65 18.42
C ASP A 211 1.00 -17.94 18.57
N LYS A 212 1.96 -18.24 17.69
CA LYS A 212 3.19 -17.46 17.56
C LYS A 212 2.83 -15.98 17.38
N HIS A 213 3.59 -15.11 18.04
CA HIS A 213 3.37 -13.65 18.09
C HIS A 213 2.13 -13.19 18.87
N GLN A 214 1.37 -14.07 19.53
CA GLN A 214 0.28 -13.64 20.40
C GLN A 214 0.80 -12.89 21.63
N VAL A 215 0.15 -11.80 21.99
CA VAL A 215 0.37 -11.11 23.26
C VAL A 215 -0.32 -11.91 24.37
N LEU A 216 0.47 -12.41 25.33
CA LEU A 216 0.00 -13.25 26.43
C LEU A 216 -0.21 -12.46 27.72
N ALA A 217 0.50 -11.34 27.88
CA ALA A 217 0.28 -10.39 28.96
C ALA A 217 0.60 -8.98 28.47
N SER A 218 -0.11 -7.97 28.94
CA SER A 218 0.22 -6.57 28.66
C SER A 218 -0.28 -5.63 29.74
N VAL A 219 0.17 -4.38 29.73
CA VAL A 219 -0.37 -3.30 30.56
C VAL A 219 -1.72 -2.78 30.07
N ILE A 220 -2.18 -3.26 28.91
CA ILE A 220 -3.41 -2.88 28.23
C ILE A 220 -4.10 -4.11 27.68
N GLU A 221 -5.42 -4.02 27.47
CA GLU A 221 -6.21 -5.09 26.87
C GLU A 221 -5.86 -5.26 25.38
N ILE A 222 -5.90 -6.50 24.90
CA ILE A 222 -5.60 -6.85 23.51
C ILE A 222 -6.80 -7.58 22.91
N TYR A 223 -7.28 -7.06 21.79
CA TYR A 223 -8.48 -7.57 21.16
C TYR A 223 -8.15 -8.30 19.86
N LYS A 224 -8.85 -9.41 19.58
CA LYS A 224 -8.81 -10.08 18.25
C LYS A 224 -9.83 -9.50 17.27
N THR A 225 -10.83 -8.79 17.78
CA THR A 225 -11.92 -8.10 17.08
C THR A 225 -12.41 -6.92 17.93
N PHE A 226 -13.10 -5.94 17.34
CA PHE A 226 -13.74 -4.84 18.06
C PHE A 226 -15.24 -4.79 17.74
N SER A 227 -16.00 -4.03 18.54
CA SER A 227 -17.44 -3.80 18.30
C SER A 227 -17.64 -2.73 17.23
N CYS A 228 -18.72 -2.81 16.46
CA CYS A 228 -19.01 -1.89 15.36
C CYS A 228 -20.51 -1.59 15.35
N GLU A 229 -20.88 -0.53 16.05
CA GLU A 229 -22.23 0.02 16.02
C GLU A 229 -22.43 0.77 14.71
N SER A 230 -23.50 0.43 13.98
CA SER A 230 -23.68 0.97 12.63
C SER A 230 -23.97 2.46 12.68
N VAL A 231 -23.28 3.23 11.84
CA VAL A 231 -23.57 4.64 11.59
C VAL A 231 -24.18 4.80 10.20
N ASP A 232 -24.91 5.90 9.99
CA ASP A 232 -25.46 6.26 8.69
C ASP A 232 -24.72 7.45 8.08
N TYR A 233 -25.13 7.85 6.88
CA TYR A 233 -24.55 8.99 6.18
C TYR A 233 -24.75 10.32 6.93
N LYS A 234 -25.75 10.44 7.81
CA LYS A 234 -26.00 11.66 8.60
C LYS A 234 -24.93 11.86 9.67
N HIS A 235 -24.45 10.77 10.27
CA HIS A 235 -23.28 10.83 11.14
C HIS A 235 -22.06 11.42 10.39
N CYS A 236 -21.81 10.96 9.17
CA CYS A 236 -20.73 11.50 8.35
C CYS A 236 -20.96 12.97 7.97
N LEU A 237 -22.19 13.38 7.61
CA LEU A 237 -22.52 14.78 7.33
C LEU A 237 -22.27 15.69 8.53
N GLY A 238 -22.66 15.27 9.74
CA GLY A 238 -22.39 16.02 10.96
C GLY A 238 -20.88 16.22 11.24
N ASN A 239 -20.04 15.29 10.76
CA ASN A 239 -18.59 15.40 10.89
C ASN A 239 -17.94 16.31 9.84
N LEU A 240 -18.65 16.77 8.80
CA LEU A 240 -18.12 17.78 7.87
C LEU A 240 -17.86 19.13 8.55
N SER A 241 -18.53 19.43 9.68
CA SER A 241 -18.28 20.63 10.49
C SER A 241 -17.42 20.37 11.72
N ASN A 242 -16.79 19.19 11.84
CA ASN A 242 -15.98 18.85 13.00
C ASN A 242 -14.76 19.78 13.10
N PRO A 243 -14.39 20.29 14.30
CA PRO A 243 -13.20 21.11 14.46
C PRO A 243 -11.91 20.41 14.01
N ALA A 244 -11.83 19.08 14.16
CA ALA A 244 -10.68 18.29 13.78
C ALA A 244 -10.62 18.08 12.25
N LEU A 245 -9.49 18.48 11.68
CA LEU A 245 -9.19 18.32 10.25
C LEU A 245 -9.26 16.84 9.80
N SER A 246 -8.79 15.91 10.65
CA SER A 246 -8.85 14.48 10.38
C SER A 246 -10.27 13.94 10.30
N GLU A 247 -11.21 14.46 11.11
CA GLU A 247 -12.63 14.04 11.06
C GLU A 247 -13.31 14.57 9.81
N ARG A 248 -13.07 15.84 9.42
CA ARG A 248 -13.63 16.39 8.17
C ARG A 248 -13.12 15.64 6.94
N TYR A 249 -11.82 15.36 6.89
CA TYR A 249 -11.23 14.53 5.83
C TYR A 249 -11.85 13.13 5.78
N THR A 250 -11.95 12.46 6.94
CA THR A 250 -12.56 11.13 7.07
C THR A 250 -14.02 11.14 6.60
N ALA A 251 -14.79 12.14 7.01
CA ALA A 251 -16.19 12.31 6.64
C ALA A 251 -16.35 12.53 5.13
N SER A 252 -15.58 13.44 4.53
CA SER A 252 -15.59 13.69 3.08
C SER A 252 -15.33 12.41 2.28
N LYS A 253 -14.39 11.57 2.73
CA LYS A 253 -14.06 10.29 2.09
C LYS A 253 -15.18 9.26 2.28
N ALA A 254 -15.69 9.11 3.50
CA ALA A 254 -16.76 8.17 3.83
C ALA A 254 -18.03 8.46 3.04
N LEU A 255 -18.35 9.75 2.85
CA LEU A 255 -19.53 10.19 2.13
C LEU A 255 -19.56 9.74 0.67
N SER A 256 -18.43 9.40 0.04
CA SER A 256 -18.39 8.83 -1.32
C SER A 256 -19.15 7.50 -1.47
N PHE A 257 -19.51 6.85 -0.36
CA PHE A 257 -20.26 5.59 -0.34
C PHE A 257 -21.78 5.81 -0.18
N PHE A 258 -22.23 7.06 -0.06
CA PHE A 258 -23.64 7.41 0.18
C PHE A 258 -24.15 8.41 -0.88
N ASN A 259 -24.56 7.91 -2.04
CA ASN A 259 -25.02 8.77 -3.14
C ASN A 259 -26.47 9.24 -2.95
N ASN A 260 -26.68 10.37 -2.27
CA ASN A 260 -27.97 11.03 -2.16
C ASN A 260 -27.84 12.56 -2.20
N SER A 261 -28.94 13.27 -2.42
CA SER A 261 -28.95 14.73 -2.61
C SER A 261 -28.45 15.52 -1.40
N GLU A 262 -28.71 15.04 -0.18
CA GLU A 262 -28.24 15.69 1.05
C GLU A 262 -26.73 15.60 1.17
N VAL A 263 -26.16 14.43 0.84
CA VAL A 263 -24.72 14.21 0.79
C VAL A 263 -24.04 15.06 -0.29
N GLN A 264 -24.59 15.08 -1.49
CA GLN A 264 -24.09 15.92 -2.57
C GLN A 264 -24.08 17.40 -2.18
N ALA A 265 -25.17 17.90 -1.58
CA ALA A 265 -25.26 19.28 -1.12
C ALA A 265 -24.24 19.60 -0.01
N GLY A 266 -24.07 18.70 0.97
CA GLY A 266 -23.08 18.87 2.03
C GLY A 266 -21.65 18.94 1.51
N LEU A 267 -21.28 18.05 0.58
CA LEU A 267 -19.96 18.05 -0.05
C LEU A 267 -19.74 19.28 -0.94
N SER A 268 -20.75 19.72 -1.70
CA SER A 268 -20.69 20.94 -2.50
C SER A 268 -20.47 22.17 -1.64
N SER A 269 -21.23 22.31 -0.54
CA SER A 269 -21.05 23.41 0.41
C SER A 269 -19.65 23.42 1.04
N LEU A 270 -19.04 22.25 1.25
CA LEU A 270 -17.69 22.14 1.78
C LEU A 270 -16.63 22.62 0.77
N LEU A 271 -16.82 22.34 -0.52
CA LEU A 271 -15.94 22.85 -1.59
C LEU A 271 -15.97 24.38 -1.67
N ASP A 272 -17.17 24.94 -1.56
CA ASP A 272 -17.41 26.38 -1.70
C ASP A 272 -16.92 27.18 -0.48
N ASN A 273 -16.66 26.53 0.66
CA ASN A 273 -16.11 27.17 1.85
C ASN A 273 -14.65 27.64 1.61
N PRO A 274 -14.34 28.93 1.51
CA PRO A 274 -12.99 29.41 1.18
C PRO A 274 -11.94 29.04 2.25
N ASP A 275 -12.35 28.88 3.50
CA ASP A 275 -11.45 28.64 4.64
C ASP A 275 -11.15 27.14 4.86
N GLU A 276 -11.80 26.24 4.10
CA GLU A 276 -11.55 24.81 4.24
C GLU A 276 -10.18 24.40 3.66
N HIS A 277 -9.54 23.46 4.34
CA HIS A 277 -8.24 22.93 3.97
C HIS A 277 -8.27 22.22 2.62
N VAL A 278 -7.27 22.48 1.77
CA VAL A 278 -7.21 21.99 0.38
C VAL A 278 -7.38 20.46 0.26
N TYR A 279 -6.80 19.67 1.17
CA TYR A 279 -6.96 18.21 1.14
C TYR A 279 -8.35 17.71 1.55
N VAL A 280 -9.08 18.45 2.41
CA VAL A 280 -10.49 18.12 2.69
C VAL A 280 -11.34 18.44 1.47
N LYS A 281 -11.06 19.57 0.80
CA LYS A 281 -11.72 19.92 -0.46
C LYS A 281 -11.42 18.92 -1.57
N LEU A 282 -10.16 18.53 -1.77
CA LEU A 282 -9.80 17.52 -2.77
C LEU A 282 -10.53 16.19 -2.52
N GLU A 283 -10.70 15.79 -1.27
CA GLU A 283 -11.46 14.58 -0.94
C GLU A 283 -12.96 14.76 -1.21
N ALA A 284 -13.56 15.89 -0.84
CA ALA A 284 -14.95 16.17 -1.17
C ALA A 284 -15.20 16.26 -2.68
N ALA A 285 -14.25 16.84 -3.42
CA ALA A 285 -14.27 16.91 -4.87
C ALA A 285 -14.19 15.51 -5.50
N ALA A 286 -13.35 14.63 -4.94
CA ALA A 286 -13.28 13.24 -5.37
C ALA A 286 -14.60 12.51 -5.16
N SER A 287 -15.23 12.68 -3.99
CA SER A 287 -16.55 12.12 -3.68
C SER A 287 -17.62 12.61 -4.65
N LEU A 288 -17.69 13.90 -4.93
CA LEU A 288 -18.61 14.47 -5.92
C LEU A 288 -18.35 13.96 -7.35
N ALA A 289 -17.07 13.85 -7.74
CA ALA A 289 -16.67 13.33 -9.04
C ALA A 289 -17.07 11.86 -9.23
N ARG A 290 -17.01 11.03 -8.18
CA ARG A 290 -17.53 9.65 -8.17
C ARG A 290 -19.04 9.59 -8.38
N PHE A 291 -19.78 10.61 -7.96
CA PHE A 291 -21.21 10.74 -8.20
C PHE A 291 -21.57 11.34 -9.56
N GLY A 292 -20.56 11.66 -10.39
CA GLY A 292 -20.77 12.32 -11.69
C GLY A 292 -21.08 13.81 -11.58
N ILE A 293 -20.82 14.44 -10.43
CA ILE A 293 -21.05 15.87 -10.23
C ILE A 293 -19.82 16.66 -10.73
N ASN A 294 -20.01 17.45 -11.78
CA ASN A 294 -18.93 18.19 -12.45
C ASN A 294 -18.20 19.20 -11.55
N GLN A 295 -18.83 19.71 -10.49
CA GLN A 295 -18.18 20.59 -9.52
C GLN A 295 -16.91 19.94 -8.93
N GLY A 296 -16.95 18.62 -8.68
CA GLY A 296 -15.78 17.88 -8.20
C GLY A 296 -14.61 17.91 -9.19
N TYR A 297 -14.87 17.57 -10.46
CA TYR A 297 -13.84 17.63 -11.51
C TYR A 297 -13.31 19.06 -11.74
N ASN A 298 -14.18 20.07 -11.67
CA ASN A 298 -13.77 21.47 -11.82
C ASN A 298 -12.78 21.89 -10.74
N PHE A 299 -13.05 21.54 -9.48
CA PHE A 299 -12.13 21.83 -8.38
C PHE A 299 -10.80 21.08 -8.53
N ILE A 300 -10.83 19.80 -8.90
CA ILE A 300 -9.60 19.01 -9.16
C ILE A 300 -8.78 19.67 -10.28
N LYS A 301 -9.42 20.09 -11.38
CA LYS A 301 -8.76 20.82 -12.49
C LYS A 301 -8.16 22.15 -12.03
N GLN A 302 -8.83 22.87 -11.14
CA GLN A 302 -8.27 24.08 -10.54
C GLN A 302 -6.99 23.77 -9.74
N CYS A 303 -6.98 22.69 -8.96
CA CYS A 303 -5.80 22.28 -8.21
C CYS A 303 -4.64 21.77 -9.10
N LEU A 304 -4.94 21.21 -10.27
CA LEU A 304 -3.93 20.86 -11.28
C LEU A 304 -3.19 22.08 -11.84
N SER A 305 -3.81 23.26 -11.83
CA SER A 305 -3.19 24.53 -12.21
C SER A 305 -2.53 25.28 -11.05
N SER A 306 -2.35 24.62 -9.89
CA SER A 306 -1.75 25.25 -8.71
C SER A 306 -0.26 25.54 -8.91
N GLY A 307 0.21 26.70 -8.43
CA GLY A 307 1.65 27.00 -8.35
C GLY A 307 2.43 26.10 -7.37
N TYR A 308 1.73 25.32 -6.54
CA TYR A 308 2.34 24.36 -5.62
C TYR A 308 2.29 22.95 -6.22
N LEU A 309 3.44 22.43 -6.63
CA LEU A 309 3.56 21.08 -7.21
C LEU A 309 3.01 19.97 -6.30
N GLN A 310 2.99 20.17 -4.98
CA GLN A 310 2.39 19.23 -4.04
C GLN A 310 0.88 19.10 -4.26
N ASN A 311 0.18 20.20 -4.56
CA ASN A 311 -1.25 20.20 -4.82
C ASN A 311 -1.56 19.58 -6.19
N VAL A 312 -0.72 19.86 -7.19
CA VAL A 312 -0.82 19.26 -8.53
C VAL A 312 -0.65 17.75 -8.43
N LEU A 313 0.40 17.28 -7.77
CA LEU A 313 0.66 15.85 -7.59
C LEU A 313 -0.46 15.17 -6.80
N GLU A 314 -0.94 15.77 -5.70
CA GLU A 314 -2.05 15.19 -4.96
C GLU A 314 -3.32 15.09 -5.82
N SER A 315 -3.59 16.08 -6.67
CA SER A 315 -4.74 16.07 -7.59
C SER A 315 -4.65 14.94 -8.61
N VAL A 316 -3.44 14.66 -9.14
CA VAL A 316 -3.18 13.50 -10.01
C VAL A 316 -3.44 12.19 -9.27
N ILE A 317 -3.02 12.08 -8.01
CA ILE A 317 -3.25 10.86 -7.22
C ILE A 317 -4.74 10.70 -6.89
N VAL A 318 -5.45 11.79 -6.59
CA VAL A 318 -6.91 11.77 -6.39
C VAL A 318 -7.63 11.29 -7.65
N LEU A 319 -7.25 11.77 -8.84
CA LEU A 319 -7.79 11.29 -10.11
C LEU A 319 -7.57 9.79 -10.29
N ALA A 320 -6.39 9.28 -9.93
CA ALA A 320 -6.07 7.86 -9.99
C ALA A 320 -6.97 6.96 -9.11
N GLU A 321 -7.69 7.53 -8.15
CA GLU A 321 -8.65 6.80 -7.31
C GLU A 321 -10.09 6.86 -7.85
N ILE A 322 -10.40 7.81 -8.74
CA ILE A 322 -11.74 8.04 -9.31
C ILE A 322 -11.87 7.21 -10.59
N LYS A 323 -12.50 6.03 -10.47
CA LYS A 323 -12.65 5.04 -11.55
C LYS A 323 -13.72 5.44 -12.58
N THR A 324 -13.47 6.51 -13.32
CA THR A 324 -14.34 7.04 -14.38
C THR A 324 -13.54 7.30 -15.65
N GLU A 325 -14.25 7.34 -16.79
CA GLU A 325 -13.66 7.68 -18.07
C GLU A 325 -13.11 9.11 -18.07
N THR A 326 -13.86 10.07 -17.51
CA THR A 326 -13.42 11.47 -17.36
C THR A 326 -12.10 11.59 -16.58
N SER A 327 -11.93 10.83 -15.50
CA SER A 327 -10.67 10.85 -14.76
C SER A 327 -9.51 10.31 -15.61
N CYS A 328 -9.76 9.24 -16.36
CA CYS A 328 -8.78 8.65 -17.27
C CYS A 328 -8.38 9.64 -18.39
N GLU A 329 -9.35 10.35 -18.98
CA GLU A 329 -9.09 11.38 -19.99
C GLU A 329 -8.22 12.52 -19.45
N ILE A 330 -8.52 13.00 -18.24
CA ILE A 330 -7.71 14.04 -17.58
C ILE A 330 -6.29 13.54 -17.33
N LEU A 331 -6.11 12.31 -16.86
CA LEU A 331 -4.77 11.74 -16.66
C LEU A 331 -4.02 11.54 -17.98
N CYS A 332 -4.70 11.14 -19.06
CA CYS A 332 -4.11 11.07 -20.40
C CYS A 332 -3.62 12.45 -20.87
N ASP A 333 -4.43 13.49 -20.70
CA ASP A 333 -4.05 14.86 -21.03
C ASP A 333 -2.80 15.31 -20.23
N ILE A 334 -2.77 15.05 -18.92
CA ILE A 334 -1.61 15.37 -18.08
C ILE A 334 -0.36 14.62 -18.52
N LEU A 335 -0.48 13.33 -18.85
CA LEU A 335 0.64 12.53 -19.34
C LEU A 335 1.19 13.07 -20.66
N SER A 336 0.34 13.56 -21.55
CA SER A 336 0.76 14.11 -22.85
C SER A 336 1.31 15.54 -22.75
N ASN A 337 0.70 16.40 -21.93
CA ASN A 337 0.83 17.85 -22.11
C ASN A 337 1.43 18.60 -20.91
N HIS A 338 1.57 18.00 -19.73
CA HIS A 338 2.04 18.73 -18.54
C HIS A 338 3.56 18.95 -18.56
N ASP A 339 4.06 20.14 -18.22
CA ASP A 339 5.49 20.47 -18.37
C ASP A 339 6.42 19.71 -17.41
N ASN A 340 5.93 19.37 -16.21
CA ASN A 340 6.73 18.71 -15.18
C ASN A 340 6.79 17.17 -15.39
N PRO A 341 7.97 16.56 -15.61
CA PRO A 341 8.08 15.13 -15.86
C PRO A 341 7.65 14.23 -14.71
N GLU A 342 7.76 14.69 -13.45
CA GLU A 342 7.30 13.91 -12.29
C GLU A 342 5.78 13.84 -12.25
N ILE A 343 5.09 14.93 -12.62
CA ILE A 343 3.62 14.97 -12.73
C ILE A 343 3.14 14.08 -13.89
N ARG A 344 3.82 14.11 -15.04
CA ARG A 344 3.54 13.20 -16.16
C ARG A 344 3.74 11.73 -15.76
N ALA A 345 4.84 11.41 -15.10
CA ALA A 345 5.09 10.06 -14.58
C ALA A 345 4.02 9.63 -13.56
N ALA A 346 3.54 10.57 -12.73
CA ALA A 346 2.42 10.33 -11.83
C ALA A 346 1.11 10.05 -12.56
N ALA A 347 0.87 10.73 -13.68
CA ALA A 347 -0.30 10.47 -14.52
C ALA A 347 -0.23 9.09 -15.18
N ALA A 348 0.94 8.68 -15.71
CA ALA A 348 1.15 7.32 -16.22
C ALA A 348 0.89 6.26 -15.16
N TRP A 349 1.41 6.46 -13.94
CA TRP A 349 1.12 5.59 -12.79
C TRP A 349 -0.38 5.52 -12.49
N GLY A 350 -1.05 6.68 -12.47
CA GLY A 350 -2.47 6.81 -12.14
C GLY A 350 -3.39 6.13 -13.15
N ILE A 351 -3.08 6.22 -14.44
CA ILE A 351 -3.77 5.46 -15.51
C ILE A 351 -3.77 3.95 -15.19
N GLY A 352 -2.66 3.44 -14.68
CA GLY A 352 -2.52 2.02 -14.32
C GLY A 352 -3.33 1.63 -13.08
N GLU A 353 -3.55 2.56 -12.15
CA GLU A 353 -4.44 2.36 -11.00
C GLU A 353 -5.92 2.34 -11.41
N LEU A 354 -6.29 3.15 -12.41
CA LEU A 354 -7.65 3.14 -12.98
C LEU A 354 -7.97 1.85 -13.73
N LYS A 355 -6.93 1.18 -14.26
CA LYS A 355 -7.05 -0.02 -15.09
C LYS A 355 -8.00 0.18 -16.28
N ASN A 356 -7.93 1.33 -16.94
CA ASN A 356 -8.77 1.64 -18.08
C ASN A 356 -8.01 1.43 -19.39
N LYS A 357 -8.54 0.57 -20.26
CA LYS A 357 -7.94 0.27 -21.57
C LYS A 357 -7.93 1.44 -22.55
N THR A 358 -8.76 2.46 -22.36
CA THR A 358 -8.82 3.61 -23.28
C THR A 358 -7.50 4.41 -23.31
N ALA A 359 -6.67 4.27 -22.27
CA ALA A 359 -5.39 4.94 -22.17
C ALA A 359 -4.20 4.17 -22.78
N LEU A 360 -4.42 2.99 -23.38
CA LEU A 360 -3.33 2.17 -23.94
C LEU A 360 -2.49 2.95 -24.95
N ASP A 361 -3.13 3.66 -25.88
CA ASP A 361 -2.42 4.44 -26.90
C ASP A 361 -1.55 5.56 -26.28
N THR A 362 -2.08 6.24 -25.25
CA THR A 362 -1.33 7.30 -24.54
C THR A 362 -0.13 6.72 -23.80
N LEU A 363 -0.29 5.57 -23.14
CA LEU A 363 0.82 4.88 -22.47
C LEU A 363 1.88 4.42 -23.45
N VAL A 364 1.49 3.84 -24.59
CA VAL A 364 2.43 3.37 -25.62
C VAL A 364 3.23 4.53 -26.20
N ARG A 365 2.56 5.62 -26.59
CA ARG A 365 3.24 6.83 -27.11
C ARG A 365 4.27 7.40 -26.14
N SER A 366 4.02 7.28 -24.83
CA SER A 366 4.93 7.79 -23.80
C SER A 366 6.31 7.09 -23.78
N PHE A 367 6.48 5.94 -24.44
CA PHE A 367 7.80 5.33 -24.61
C PHE A 367 8.72 6.11 -25.56
N SER A 368 8.15 6.97 -26.40
CA SER A 368 8.87 7.90 -27.28
C SER A 368 9.43 9.13 -26.54
N GLU A 369 9.11 9.29 -25.26
CA GLU A 369 9.59 10.41 -24.45
C GLU A 369 11.10 10.34 -24.20
N ILE A 370 11.71 11.48 -23.84
CA ILE A 370 13.13 11.48 -23.42
C ILE A 370 13.26 11.09 -21.94
N ASN A 371 12.28 11.44 -21.11
CA ASN A 371 12.37 11.25 -19.67
C ASN A 371 12.14 9.79 -19.26
N GLU A 372 13.14 9.17 -18.65
CA GLU A 372 13.10 7.75 -18.24
C GLU A 372 12.01 7.44 -17.20
N ASN A 373 11.74 8.36 -16.25
CA ASN A 373 10.72 8.10 -15.23
C ASN A 373 9.33 7.92 -15.84
N ILE A 374 9.03 8.66 -16.91
CA ILE A 374 7.76 8.54 -17.63
C ILE A 374 7.66 7.15 -18.27
N LYS A 375 8.73 6.69 -18.94
CA LYS A 375 8.78 5.33 -19.54
C LYS A 375 8.61 4.25 -18.49
N ILE A 376 9.30 4.38 -17.35
CA ILE A 376 9.24 3.40 -16.25
C ILE A 376 7.82 3.29 -15.71
N GLU A 377 7.15 4.42 -15.44
CA GLU A 377 5.78 4.40 -14.94
C GLU A 377 4.77 3.95 -15.99
N ALA A 378 4.98 4.27 -17.26
CA ALA A 378 4.17 3.75 -18.36
C ALA A 378 4.28 2.23 -18.52
N ALA A 379 5.50 1.67 -18.43
CA ALA A 379 5.70 0.22 -18.46
C ALA A 379 5.06 -0.48 -17.26
N ARG A 380 5.19 0.09 -16.05
CA ARG A 380 4.51 -0.41 -14.84
C ARG A 380 2.99 -0.32 -14.94
N SER A 381 2.48 0.74 -15.57
CA SER A 381 1.07 0.94 -15.84
C SER A 381 0.52 -0.10 -16.81
N LEU A 382 1.20 -0.34 -17.93
CA LEU A 382 0.88 -1.41 -18.87
C LEU A 382 0.92 -2.78 -18.18
N LEU A 383 1.90 -3.06 -17.33
CA LEU A 383 1.95 -4.31 -16.57
C LEU A 383 0.69 -4.53 -15.73
N LYS A 384 0.16 -3.50 -15.05
CA LYS A 384 -1.10 -3.62 -14.31
C LYS A 384 -2.28 -3.96 -15.23
N LEU A 385 -2.30 -3.37 -16.43
CA LEU A 385 -3.34 -3.61 -17.44
C LEU A 385 -3.27 -5.02 -18.06
N THR A 386 -2.10 -5.68 -18.08
CA THR A 386 -1.98 -7.06 -18.62
C THR A 386 -2.86 -8.10 -17.93
N LYS A 387 -3.29 -7.83 -16.69
CA LYS A 387 -4.22 -8.71 -15.97
C LYS A 387 -5.58 -8.83 -16.66
N GLU A 388 -6.01 -7.79 -17.38
CA GLU A 388 -7.35 -7.67 -17.95
C GLU A 388 -7.32 -7.44 -19.48
N TYR A 389 -6.25 -6.86 -20.03
CA TYR A 389 -6.17 -6.38 -21.42
C TYR A 389 -4.92 -6.85 -22.17
N SER A 390 -4.36 -8.00 -21.78
CA SER A 390 -3.18 -8.56 -22.45
C SER A 390 -3.30 -8.70 -23.98
N PRO A 391 -4.44 -9.18 -24.55
CA PRO A 391 -4.62 -9.24 -26.00
C PRO A 391 -4.57 -7.86 -26.66
N ASP A 392 -5.16 -6.84 -26.05
CA ASP A 392 -5.12 -5.46 -26.55
C ASP A 392 -3.69 -4.91 -26.53
N ILE A 393 -2.93 -5.19 -25.47
CA ILE A 393 -1.51 -4.79 -25.33
C ILE A 393 -0.64 -5.50 -26.38
N LEU A 394 -0.88 -6.79 -26.65
CA LEU A 394 -0.19 -7.52 -27.72
C LEU A 394 -0.52 -6.93 -29.10
N ASN A 395 -1.76 -6.51 -29.33
CA ASN A 395 -2.14 -5.80 -30.56
C ASN A 395 -1.49 -4.41 -30.65
N SER A 396 -1.30 -3.70 -29.54
CA SER A 396 -0.50 -2.48 -29.52
C SER A 396 0.96 -2.76 -29.88
N PHE A 397 1.56 -3.84 -29.35
CA PHE A 397 2.93 -4.27 -29.70
C PHE A 397 3.13 -4.45 -31.21
N LEU A 398 2.17 -5.10 -31.88
CA LEU A 398 2.19 -5.32 -33.33
C LEU A 398 2.19 -4.04 -34.17
N LYS A 399 1.64 -2.96 -33.64
CA LYS A 399 1.49 -1.66 -34.32
C LYS A 399 2.56 -0.64 -33.88
N SER A 400 3.40 -1.01 -32.92
CA SER A 400 4.34 -0.11 -32.26
C SER A 400 5.65 0.01 -33.03
N THR A 401 6.29 1.17 -32.87
CA THR A 401 7.63 1.42 -33.41
C THR A 401 8.71 0.68 -32.60
N ALA A 402 9.94 0.61 -33.14
CA ALA A 402 11.09 0.05 -32.42
C ALA A 402 11.42 0.79 -31.10
N ILE A 403 11.01 2.06 -30.96
CA ILE A 403 11.18 2.85 -29.73
C ILE A 403 10.17 2.43 -28.66
N GLU A 404 8.96 2.04 -29.06
CA GLU A 404 7.83 1.75 -28.17
C GLU A 404 7.77 0.27 -27.73
N LYS A 405 8.12 -0.66 -28.64
CA LYS A 405 8.13 -2.10 -28.38
C LYS A 405 8.88 -2.54 -27.11
N PRO A 406 10.04 -1.97 -26.71
CA PRO A 406 10.75 -2.37 -25.50
C PRO A 406 9.90 -2.28 -24.22
N GLY A 407 9.16 -1.17 -24.06
CA GLY A 407 8.34 -0.94 -22.87
C GLY A 407 7.14 -1.87 -22.80
N ILE A 408 6.51 -2.13 -23.96
CA ILE A 408 5.40 -3.08 -24.08
C ILE A 408 5.89 -4.52 -23.81
N ALA A 409 7.03 -4.89 -24.38
CA ALA A 409 7.63 -6.20 -24.19
C ALA A 409 7.99 -6.46 -22.72
N TRP A 410 8.50 -5.46 -22.00
CA TRP A 410 8.73 -5.57 -20.55
C TRP A 410 7.46 -5.86 -19.76
N ALA A 411 6.34 -5.25 -20.12
CA ALA A 411 5.05 -5.52 -19.46
C ALA A 411 4.54 -6.94 -19.78
N LEU A 412 4.57 -7.34 -21.06
CA LEU A 412 4.14 -8.68 -21.50
C LEU A 412 5.02 -9.81 -20.92
N ALA A 413 6.33 -9.59 -20.82
CA ALA A 413 7.29 -10.49 -20.18
C ALA A 413 6.94 -10.84 -18.73
N LYS A 414 6.24 -9.96 -18.02
CA LYS A 414 5.82 -10.14 -16.64
C LYS A 414 4.36 -10.59 -16.51
N SER A 415 3.67 -10.74 -17.64
CA SER A 415 2.30 -11.24 -17.70
C SER A 415 2.27 -12.76 -17.81
N ASP A 416 1.27 -13.36 -17.18
CA ASP A 416 0.94 -14.79 -17.24
C ASP A 416 -0.23 -15.10 -18.19
N SER A 417 -0.85 -14.09 -18.82
CA SER A 417 -2.09 -14.26 -19.57
C SER A 417 -1.94 -14.45 -21.09
N ILE A 418 -0.73 -14.31 -21.65
CA ILE A 418 -0.46 -14.57 -23.07
C ILE A 418 0.20 -15.95 -23.27
N GLY A 419 -0.35 -16.74 -24.19
CA GLY A 419 0.17 -18.06 -24.58
C GLY A 419 1.26 -18.01 -25.65
N LEU A 420 1.97 -19.13 -25.83
CA LEU A 420 3.06 -19.24 -26.82
C LEU A 420 2.57 -18.98 -28.25
N ASP A 421 1.44 -19.57 -28.66
CA ASP A 421 0.93 -19.46 -30.03
C ASP A 421 0.60 -18.00 -30.38
N GLN A 422 0.06 -17.22 -29.42
CA GLN A 422 -0.19 -15.79 -29.59
C GLN A 422 1.09 -14.97 -29.76
N LEU A 423 2.17 -15.31 -29.03
CA LEU A 423 3.47 -14.66 -29.18
C LEU A 423 4.12 -14.99 -30.52
N ILE A 424 3.97 -16.25 -30.97
CA ILE A 424 4.43 -16.71 -32.27
C ILE A 424 3.74 -15.93 -33.41
N ASP A 425 2.43 -15.74 -33.31
CA ASP A 425 1.64 -15.00 -34.30
C ASP A 425 1.92 -13.49 -34.26
N ALA A 426 2.52 -12.99 -33.19
CA ALA A 426 2.95 -11.61 -33.05
C ALA A 426 4.35 -11.32 -33.64
N ILE A 427 5.02 -12.31 -34.25
CA ILE A 427 6.30 -12.11 -34.95
C ILE A 427 6.03 -11.62 -36.38
N SER A 428 6.29 -10.34 -36.63
CA SER A 428 6.03 -9.67 -37.93
C SER A 428 7.29 -9.18 -38.65
N ASP A 429 8.36 -8.89 -37.91
CA ASP A 429 9.60 -8.29 -38.39
C ASP A 429 10.80 -8.69 -37.51
N ASP A 430 12.04 -8.36 -37.93
CA ASP A 430 13.24 -8.74 -37.16
C ASP A 430 13.31 -8.08 -35.78
N ASP A 431 12.77 -6.88 -35.60
CA ASP A 431 12.72 -6.22 -34.30
C ASP A 431 11.74 -6.93 -33.35
N SER A 432 10.59 -7.38 -33.85
CA SER A 432 9.62 -8.18 -33.11
C SER A 432 10.21 -9.53 -32.68
N LYS A 433 11.08 -10.15 -33.49
CA LYS A 433 11.78 -11.39 -33.10
C LYS A 433 12.60 -11.20 -31.84
N HIS A 434 13.34 -10.08 -31.72
CA HIS A 434 14.14 -9.80 -30.53
C HIS A 434 13.27 -9.64 -29.27
N TRP A 435 12.19 -8.86 -29.36
CA TRP A 435 11.33 -8.59 -28.22
C TRP A 435 10.45 -9.78 -27.83
N ILE A 436 9.99 -10.58 -28.79
CA ILE A 436 9.30 -11.84 -28.51
C ILE A 436 10.27 -12.85 -27.86
N SER A 437 11.52 -12.91 -28.32
CA SER A 437 12.57 -13.72 -27.66
C SER A 437 12.78 -13.29 -26.21
N TYR A 438 12.81 -11.97 -25.94
CA TYR A 438 12.89 -11.42 -24.60
C TYR A 438 11.67 -11.81 -23.73
N ILE A 439 10.45 -11.67 -24.26
CA ILE A 439 9.21 -12.00 -23.53
C ILE A 439 9.23 -13.48 -23.11
N ILE A 440 9.40 -14.39 -24.07
CA ILE A 440 9.40 -15.85 -23.81
C ILE A 440 10.57 -16.22 -22.90
N GLY A 441 11.75 -15.69 -23.17
CA GLY A 441 12.97 -15.99 -22.41
C GLY A 441 12.90 -15.57 -20.95
N THR A 442 12.23 -14.46 -20.63
CA THR A 442 12.12 -13.95 -19.25
C THR A 442 10.93 -14.51 -18.45
N GLN A 443 9.95 -15.11 -19.12
CA GLN A 443 8.83 -15.81 -18.48
C GLN A 443 9.21 -17.19 -17.91
N GLY A 444 10.40 -17.68 -18.26
CA GLY A 444 11.01 -18.89 -17.69
C GLY A 444 10.76 -20.17 -18.50
N GLU A 445 11.77 -21.04 -18.49
CA GLU A 445 11.79 -22.30 -19.25
C GLU A 445 10.62 -23.22 -18.93
N SER A 446 10.29 -23.37 -17.64
CA SER A 446 9.23 -24.28 -17.18
C SER A 446 7.86 -23.98 -17.78
N ARG A 447 7.61 -22.74 -18.21
CA ARG A 447 6.35 -22.34 -18.84
C ARG A 447 6.21 -22.84 -20.28
N TYR A 448 7.31 -22.99 -21.01
CA TYR A 448 7.29 -23.24 -22.45
C TYR A 448 7.95 -24.54 -22.89
N ILE A 449 8.62 -25.27 -21.98
CA ILE A 449 9.44 -26.45 -22.32
C ILE A 449 8.72 -27.51 -23.16
N ASN A 450 7.41 -27.72 -22.96
CA ASN A 450 6.64 -28.73 -23.69
C ASN A 450 6.27 -28.31 -25.13
N ASP A 451 6.24 -27.01 -25.40
CA ASP A 451 5.74 -26.45 -26.67
C ASP A 451 6.81 -25.66 -27.44
N ILE A 452 8.01 -25.48 -26.88
CA ILE A 452 9.07 -24.64 -27.44
C ILE A 452 9.59 -25.14 -28.80
N GLU A 453 9.45 -26.43 -29.12
CA GLU A 453 9.82 -26.97 -30.43
C GLU A 453 8.96 -26.39 -31.58
N LYS A 454 7.77 -25.84 -31.27
CA LYS A 454 7.00 -25.04 -32.23
C LYS A 454 7.80 -23.83 -32.72
N LEU A 455 8.51 -23.14 -31.82
CA LEU A 455 9.38 -22.02 -32.17
C LEU A 455 10.53 -22.49 -33.05
N LYS A 456 11.18 -23.61 -32.72
CA LYS A 456 12.30 -24.14 -33.51
C LYS A 456 11.91 -24.41 -34.96
N THR A 457 10.69 -24.88 -35.17
CA THR A 457 10.16 -25.22 -36.50
C THR A 457 9.83 -23.97 -37.32
N LYS A 458 9.20 -22.95 -36.70
CA LYS A 458 8.71 -21.75 -37.40
C LYS A 458 9.72 -20.58 -37.43
N TYR A 459 10.50 -20.43 -36.36
CA TYR A 459 11.46 -19.34 -36.10
C TYR A 459 12.70 -19.86 -35.33
N PRO A 460 13.61 -20.63 -35.98
CA PRO A 460 14.78 -21.22 -35.34
C PRO A 460 15.71 -20.20 -34.66
N GLU A 461 15.78 -18.97 -35.18
CA GLU A 461 16.55 -17.87 -34.61
C GLU A 461 15.98 -17.39 -33.25
N VAL A 462 14.64 -17.33 -33.13
CA VAL A 462 13.95 -16.97 -31.88
C VAL A 462 14.13 -18.08 -30.85
N TYR A 463 14.00 -19.34 -31.28
CA TYR A 463 14.30 -20.50 -30.43
C TYR A 463 15.72 -20.45 -29.86
N PHE A 464 16.71 -20.17 -30.72
CA PHE A 464 18.09 -20.03 -30.29
C PHE A 464 18.26 -18.89 -29.28
N ALA A 465 17.70 -17.71 -29.55
CA ALA A 465 17.79 -16.57 -28.63
C ALA A 465 17.15 -16.87 -27.26
N VAL A 466 15.96 -17.48 -27.24
CA VAL A 466 15.25 -17.86 -26.01
C VAL A 466 16.06 -18.85 -25.18
N THR A 467 16.58 -19.91 -25.80
CA THR A 467 17.35 -20.95 -25.09
C THR A 467 18.67 -20.43 -24.53
N VAL A 468 19.35 -19.54 -25.27
CA VAL A 468 20.53 -18.81 -24.75
C VAL A 468 20.15 -17.94 -23.55
N LEU A 469 19.04 -17.20 -23.63
CA LEU A 469 18.60 -16.33 -22.54
C LEU A 469 18.24 -17.13 -21.29
N TRP A 470 17.57 -18.28 -21.42
CA TRP A 470 17.33 -19.20 -20.30
C TRP A 470 18.64 -19.68 -19.66
N LYS A 471 19.64 -20.05 -20.47
CA LYS A 471 20.94 -20.48 -19.95
C LYS A 471 21.64 -19.38 -19.16
N ILE A 472 21.56 -18.13 -19.62
CA ILE A 472 22.13 -16.97 -18.93
C ILE A 472 21.38 -16.73 -17.62
N ILE A 473 20.05 -16.55 -17.66
CA ILE A 473 19.23 -16.18 -16.49
C ILE A 473 19.27 -17.24 -15.37
N THR A 474 19.34 -18.52 -15.74
CA THR A 474 19.42 -19.63 -14.76
C THR A 474 20.83 -19.88 -14.24
N SER A 475 21.85 -19.27 -14.84
CA SER A 475 23.23 -19.43 -14.40
C SER A 475 23.51 -18.65 -13.11
N TRP A 476 24.37 -19.21 -12.26
CA TRP A 476 24.85 -18.54 -11.05
C TRP A 476 25.55 -17.20 -11.35
N VAL A 477 26.12 -17.05 -12.56
CA VAL A 477 26.78 -15.80 -12.98
C VAL A 477 25.80 -14.64 -13.20
N TYR A 478 24.52 -14.90 -13.47
CA TYR A 478 23.54 -13.84 -13.73
C TYR A 478 23.27 -12.96 -12.50
N LYS A 479 23.44 -13.54 -11.31
CA LYS A 479 23.31 -12.83 -10.03
C LYS A 479 24.66 -12.49 -9.40
N LEU A 480 25.76 -12.78 -10.09
CA LEU A 480 27.10 -12.48 -9.58
C LEU A 480 27.34 -10.99 -9.70
N ASN A 481 27.44 -10.31 -8.57
CA ASN A 481 27.83 -8.90 -8.52
C ASN A 481 29.28 -8.81 -8.02
N GLU A 482 30.04 -7.89 -8.62
CA GLU A 482 31.34 -7.44 -8.10
C GLU A 482 31.07 -6.50 -6.93
N TYR A 483 30.81 -7.03 -5.74
CA TYR A 483 30.68 -6.16 -4.55
C TYR A 483 32.04 -5.57 -4.17
#